data_AF-A0A956MTW3-F1
#
_entry.id   AF-A0A956MTW3-F1
#
_cell.length_a   1.000
_cell.length_b   1.000
_cell.length_c   1.000
_cell.angle_alpha   90.00
_cell.angle_beta   90.00
_cell.angle_gamma   90.00
#
_symmetry.space_group_name_H-M   'P 1'
#
loop_
_entity.id
_entity.type
_entity.pdbx_description
1 polymer ?
#
loop_
_entity_poly.entity_id
_entity_poly.type
_entity_poly.pdbx_seq_one_letter_code
_entity_poly.pdbx_strand_id
1 'polypeptide(L)'
;MALRYEKLTYQIRSCIFEVANQIGSGNDEETYHRGLIQSFRQNGVPFISKQARVLFHRGKLVRKFINDFLVFNKIILSLKCVPCRFLQSHYVQLFSELKLWKYDLGMLVNFGLPNLAIERYVFTERTPVFEENYKAIEKKVQPDEKEIIRLIRSTIKNVACLHGPGFGKLLWRKIVEIELEYQNIQYDKGFLSRSACTTKKSAAIDFGIFWSKTRFCSWSQHCKKASSRCMFRICKAISRRSISILAWS
;
A
#
# COMPACT_ATOMS: atom_id res chain seq x y z
N MET A 1 -19.71 6.04 22.61
CA MET A 1 -18.31 6.20 22.19
C MET A 1 -18.15 7.55 21.50
N ALA A 2 -17.26 8.41 21.98
CA ALA A 2 -16.99 9.72 21.35
C ALA A 2 -16.17 9.56 20.06
N LEU A 3 -16.43 10.40 19.06
CA LEU A 3 -15.68 10.40 17.81
C LEU A 3 -14.28 11.01 18.03
N ARG A 4 -13.22 10.30 17.60
CA ARG A 4 -11.83 10.79 17.73
C ARG A 4 -11.67 12.13 16.99
N TYR A 5 -11.20 13.19 17.64
CA TYR A 5 -11.04 14.51 16.99
C TYR A 5 -12.32 15.06 16.34
N GLU A 6 -13.49 14.76 16.90
CA GLU A 6 -14.80 15.17 16.37
C GLU A 6 -14.84 16.65 15.95
N LYS A 7 -14.59 17.56 16.90
CA LYS A 7 -14.60 19.01 16.68
C LYS A 7 -13.66 19.46 15.56
N LEU A 8 -12.45 18.89 15.50
CA LEU A 8 -11.46 19.22 14.47
C LEU A 8 -11.94 18.77 13.09
N THR A 9 -12.53 17.56 13.00
CA THR A 9 -13.09 17.10 11.72
C THR A 9 -14.33 17.86 11.29
N TYR A 10 -15.13 18.39 12.21
CA TYR A 10 -16.22 19.29 11.86
C TYR A 10 -15.70 20.58 11.22
N GLN A 11 -14.68 21.21 11.80
CA GLN A 11 -14.03 22.40 11.22
C GLN A 11 -13.47 22.12 9.82
N ILE A 12 -12.76 21.01 9.64
CA ILE A 12 -12.23 20.60 8.33
C ILE A 12 -13.36 20.40 7.31
N ARG A 13 -14.46 19.74 7.71
CA ARG A 13 -15.62 19.51 6.85
C ARG A 13 -16.28 20.82 6.44
N SER A 14 -16.43 21.77 7.35
CA SER A 14 -17.00 23.09 7.03
C SER A 14 -16.21 23.77 5.91
N CYS A 15 -14.88 23.79 5.99
CA CYS A 15 -14.02 24.33 4.92
C CYS A 15 -14.17 23.56 3.61
N ILE A 16 -14.25 22.22 3.65
CA ILE A 16 -14.45 21.38 2.46
C ILE A 16 -15.78 21.71 1.76
N PHE A 17 -16.88 21.86 2.51
CA PHE A 17 -18.17 22.22 1.94
C PHE A 17 -18.19 23.65 1.41
N GLU A 18 -17.58 24.60 2.12
CA GLU A 18 -17.43 25.98 1.67
C GLU A 18 -16.75 26.02 0.28
N VAL A 19 -15.60 25.34 0.15
CA VAL A 19 -14.83 25.28 -1.10
C VAL A 19 -15.63 24.56 -2.20
N ALA A 20 -16.29 23.45 -1.90
CA ALA A 20 -17.12 22.74 -2.87
C ALA A 20 -18.26 23.62 -3.42
N ASN A 21 -18.90 24.41 -2.55
CA ASN A 21 -20.00 25.30 -2.91
C ASN A 21 -19.53 26.53 -3.70
N GLN A 22 -18.37 27.09 -3.36
CA GLN A 22 -17.81 28.26 -4.05
C GLN A 22 -17.26 27.92 -5.44
N ILE A 23 -16.55 26.79 -5.56
CA ILE A 23 -15.87 26.40 -6.80
C ILE A 23 -16.80 25.63 -7.75
N GLY A 24 -17.76 24.87 -7.19
CA GLY A 24 -18.61 23.96 -7.97
C GLY A 24 -17.86 22.73 -8.47
N SER A 25 -18.57 21.80 -9.10
CA SER A 25 -18.01 20.57 -9.69
C SER A 25 -17.35 20.80 -11.05
N GLY A 26 -16.42 19.93 -11.45
CA GLY A 26 -15.84 19.92 -12.81
C GLY A 26 -14.45 20.53 -12.93
N ASN A 27 -13.85 20.94 -11.80
CA ASN A 27 -12.49 21.47 -11.74
C ASN A 27 -11.47 20.35 -11.43
N ASP A 28 -10.18 20.63 -11.57
CA ASP A 28 -9.11 19.70 -11.25
C ASP A 28 -8.77 19.69 -9.74
N GLU A 29 -8.03 18.68 -9.30
CA GLU A 29 -7.68 18.49 -7.89
C GLU A 29 -6.89 19.67 -7.30
N GLU A 30 -6.04 20.32 -8.10
CA GLU A 30 -5.23 21.48 -7.68
C GLU A 30 -6.08 22.72 -7.40
N THR A 31 -7.15 22.94 -8.16
CA THR A 31 -8.09 24.04 -7.91
C THR A 31 -8.75 23.92 -6.54
N TYR A 32 -9.24 22.73 -6.17
CA TYR A 32 -9.81 22.49 -4.84
C TYR A 32 -8.75 22.56 -3.73
N HIS A 33 -7.52 22.11 -4.01
CA HIS A 33 -6.41 22.21 -3.06
C HIS A 33 -6.10 23.67 -2.72
N ARG A 34 -6.03 24.56 -3.71
CA ARG A 34 -5.86 26.01 -3.50
C ARG A 34 -7.03 26.65 -2.77
N GLY A 35 -8.26 26.26 -3.12
CA GLY A 35 -9.46 26.70 -2.40
C GLY A 35 -9.40 26.35 -0.91
N LEU A 36 -8.98 25.12 -0.58
CA LEU A 36 -8.82 24.68 0.81
C LEU A 36 -7.70 25.42 1.55
N ILE A 37 -6.59 25.75 0.89
CA ILE A 37 -5.55 26.61 1.49
C ILE A 37 -6.15 27.95 1.92
N GLN A 38 -6.96 28.58 1.06
CA GLN A 38 -7.58 29.86 1.37
C GLN A 38 -8.63 29.74 2.48
N SER A 39 -9.55 28.78 2.38
CA SER A 39 -10.60 28.57 3.39
C SER A 39 -9.98 28.20 4.76
N PHE A 40 -8.93 27.37 4.81
CA PHE A 40 -8.26 27.07 6.07
C PHE A 40 -7.60 28.29 6.70
N ARG A 41 -6.97 29.17 5.91
CA ARG A 41 -6.39 30.42 6.42
C ARG A 41 -7.46 31.35 6.99
N GLN A 42 -8.56 31.53 6.27
CA GLN A 42 -9.67 32.40 6.68
C GLN A 42 -10.36 31.89 7.96
N ASN A 43 -10.52 30.57 8.09
CA ASN A 43 -11.14 29.93 9.25
C ASN A 43 -10.16 29.66 10.41
N GLY A 44 -8.91 30.11 10.33
CA GLY A 44 -7.91 29.89 11.39
C GLY A 44 -7.56 28.41 11.63
N VAL A 45 -7.69 27.56 10.61
CA VAL A 45 -7.38 26.13 10.68
C VAL A 45 -5.89 25.93 10.41
N PRO A 46 -5.09 25.43 11.36
CA PRO A 46 -3.67 25.16 11.13
C PRO A 46 -3.47 23.96 10.22
N PHE A 47 -2.70 24.13 9.15
CA PHE A 47 -2.36 23.06 8.21
C PHE A 47 -0.92 23.18 7.70
N ILE A 48 -0.40 22.05 7.22
CA ILE A 48 0.78 21.97 6.38
C ILE A 48 0.34 21.38 5.04
N SER A 49 0.66 22.08 3.97
CA SER A 49 0.33 21.69 2.61
C SER A 49 1.49 20.94 1.96
N LYS A 50 1.20 19.89 1.18
CA LYS A 50 2.19 19.13 0.39
C LYS A 50 3.40 18.68 1.22
N GLN A 51 3.16 18.18 2.45
CA GLN A 51 4.24 17.73 3.31
C GLN A 51 4.88 16.46 2.73
N ALA A 52 6.19 16.49 2.51
CA ALA A 52 6.92 15.35 2.02
C ALA A 52 7.48 14.51 3.18
N ARG A 53 7.40 13.18 3.05
CA ARG A 53 8.11 12.23 3.91
C ARG A 53 8.69 11.10 3.09
N VAL A 54 9.83 10.60 3.54
CA VAL A 54 10.58 9.56 2.83
C VAL A 54 10.57 8.28 3.63
N LEU A 55 10.31 7.16 2.95
CA LEU A 55 10.52 5.82 3.48
C LEU A 55 11.88 5.32 3.02
N PHE A 56 12.74 5.01 4.01
CA PHE A 56 14.00 4.31 3.81
C PHE A 56 13.89 2.87 4.29
N HIS A 57 14.65 1.98 3.66
CA HIS A 57 14.86 0.62 4.13
C HIS A 57 16.33 0.25 3.89
N ARG A 58 17.04 -0.22 4.93
CA ARG A 58 18.47 -0.54 4.85
C ARG A 58 19.31 0.58 4.20
N GLY A 59 19.05 1.83 4.56
CA GLY A 59 19.73 3.01 4.00
C GLY A 59 19.35 3.38 2.56
N LYS A 60 18.56 2.56 1.86
CA LYS A 60 18.10 2.83 0.49
C LYS A 60 16.73 3.52 0.48
N LEU A 61 16.57 4.47 -0.44
CA LEU A 61 15.31 5.17 -0.68
C LEU A 61 14.26 4.21 -1.26
N VAL A 62 13.20 3.93 -0.50
CA VAL A 62 12.04 3.16 -1.00
C VAL A 62 11.12 4.08 -1.78
N ARG A 63 10.57 5.12 -1.14
CA ARG A 63 9.63 6.04 -1.80
C ARG A 63 9.55 7.37 -1.05
N LYS A 64 9.36 8.46 -1.80
CA LYS A 64 8.90 9.75 -1.28
C LYS A 64 7.38 9.82 -1.38
N PHE A 65 6.73 10.14 -0.28
CA PHE A 65 5.30 10.38 -0.16
C PHE A 65 5.08 11.88 0.02
N ILE A 66 4.02 12.40 -0.58
CA ILE A 66 3.58 13.79 -0.43
C ILE A 66 2.09 13.72 -0.16
N ASN A 67 1.67 14.11 1.04
CA ASN A 67 0.25 14.20 1.37
C ASN A 67 -0.33 15.53 0.86
N ASP A 68 -1.64 15.64 0.73
CA ASP A 68 -2.25 16.92 0.31
C ASP A 68 -2.23 17.92 1.45
N PHE A 69 -2.71 17.49 2.63
CA PHE A 69 -2.65 18.27 3.86
C PHE A 69 -2.39 17.41 5.09
N LEU A 70 -1.62 17.98 6.01
CA LEU A 70 -1.61 17.62 7.42
C LEU A 70 -2.29 18.74 8.21
N VAL A 71 -3.48 18.47 8.75
CA VAL A 71 -4.29 19.47 9.47
C VAL A 71 -4.21 19.22 10.98
N PHE A 72 -4.12 20.30 11.77
CA PHE A 72 -3.96 20.27 13.23
C PHE A 72 -2.77 19.42 13.74
N ASN A 73 -1.80 19.11 12.87
CA ASN A 73 -0.72 18.16 13.17
C ASN A 73 -1.24 16.79 13.68
N LYS A 74 -2.44 16.38 13.22
CA LYS A 74 -3.17 15.19 13.71
C LYS A 74 -3.89 14.41 12.63
N ILE A 75 -4.38 15.10 11.58
CA ILE A 75 -5.31 14.53 10.61
C ILE A 75 -4.68 14.65 9.22
N ILE A 76 -4.53 13.52 8.54
CA ILE A 76 -4.16 13.51 7.12
C ILE A 76 -5.43 13.71 6.30
N LEU A 77 -5.40 14.69 5.41
CA LEU A 77 -6.47 14.92 4.44
C LEU A 77 -5.90 14.67 3.05
N SER A 78 -6.47 13.71 2.33
CA SER A 78 -6.11 13.41 0.93
C SER A 78 -7.27 13.73 0.01
N LEU A 79 -6.97 14.47 -1.04
CA LEU A 79 -7.93 14.91 -2.04
C LEU A 79 -7.91 13.98 -3.25
N LYS A 80 -9.06 13.89 -3.90
CA LYS A 80 -9.26 13.25 -5.19
C LYS A 80 -10.20 14.11 -6.00
N CYS A 81 -10.00 14.11 -7.31
CA CYS A 81 -11.00 14.58 -8.26
C CYS A 81 -11.19 13.50 -9.34
N VAL A 82 -12.01 12.51 -9.05
CA VAL A 82 -12.31 11.41 -9.97
C VAL A 82 -13.82 11.26 -10.19
N PRO A 83 -14.28 10.99 -11.42
CA PRO A 83 -15.71 10.88 -11.74
C PRO A 83 -16.35 9.55 -11.28
N CYS A 84 -15.76 8.89 -10.29
CA CYS A 84 -16.18 7.59 -9.77
C CYS A 84 -16.01 7.53 -8.24
N ARG A 85 -16.52 6.45 -7.62
CA ARG A 85 -16.25 6.20 -6.19
C ARG A 85 -14.76 5.97 -5.95
N PHE A 86 -14.34 6.08 -4.70
CA PHE A 86 -12.95 5.85 -4.33
C PHE A 86 -12.46 4.46 -4.76
N LEU A 87 -11.29 4.43 -5.39
CA LEU A 87 -10.63 3.22 -5.83
C LEU A 87 -9.81 2.62 -4.67
N GLN A 88 -9.56 1.31 -4.73
CA GLN A 88 -8.74 0.62 -3.73
C GLN A 88 -7.35 1.26 -3.56
N SER A 89 -6.79 1.80 -4.64
CA SER A 89 -5.50 2.51 -4.63
C SER A 89 -5.52 3.76 -3.74
N HIS A 90 -6.66 4.46 -3.63
CA HIS A 90 -6.80 5.66 -2.81
C HIS A 90 -6.75 5.33 -1.32
N TYR A 91 -7.43 4.25 -0.91
CA TYR A 91 -7.34 3.75 0.46
C TYR A 91 -5.93 3.28 0.81
N VAL A 92 -5.28 2.55 -0.10
CA VAL A 92 -3.90 2.08 0.09
C VAL A 92 -2.95 3.27 0.23
N GLN A 93 -3.15 4.34 -0.54
CA GLN A 93 -2.38 5.58 -0.39
C GLN A 93 -2.60 6.20 1.00
N LEU A 94 -3.85 6.42 1.40
CA LEU A 94 -4.19 7.03 2.69
C LEU A 94 -3.61 6.23 3.87
N PHE A 95 -3.77 4.90 3.88
CA PHE A 95 -3.22 4.07 4.95
C PHE A 95 -1.70 4.05 4.96
N SER A 96 -1.06 4.09 3.78
CA SER A 96 0.40 4.19 3.70
C SER A 96 0.90 5.51 4.30
N GLU A 97 0.18 6.61 4.07
CA GLU A 97 0.48 7.92 4.64
C GLU A 97 0.23 7.94 6.16
N LEU A 98 -0.92 7.49 6.64
CA LEU A 98 -1.23 7.43 8.08
C LEU A 98 -0.15 6.65 8.84
N LYS A 99 0.23 5.50 8.30
CA LYS A 99 1.28 4.67 8.86
C LYS A 99 2.65 5.33 8.83
N LEU A 100 3.07 5.85 7.68
CA LEU A 100 4.39 6.47 7.54
C LEU A 100 4.52 7.70 8.46
N TRP A 101 3.44 8.47 8.62
CA TRP A 101 3.44 9.64 9.49
C TRP A 101 3.12 9.35 10.96
N LYS A 102 2.71 8.13 11.29
CA LYS A 102 2.25 7.71 12.63
C LYS A 102 1.03 8.52 13.12
N TYR A 103 0.10 8.79 12.20
CA TYR A 103 -1.22 9.35 12.53
C TYR A 103 -2.29 8.28 12.47
N ASP A 104 -3.34 8.49 13.27
CA ASP A 104 -4.41 7.52 13.50
C ASP A 104 -5.73 7.93 12.83
N LEU A 105 -5.79 9.10 12.18
CA LEU A 105 -6.98 9.59 11.52
C LEU A 105 -6.67 10.19 10.15
N GLY A 106 -7.36 9.66 9.14
CA GLY A 106 -7.34 10.18 7.78
C GLY A 106 -8.73 10.53 7.27
N MET A 107 -8.78 11.50 6.35
CA MET A 107 -9.96 11.85 5.59
C MET A 107 -9.66 11.79 4.10
N LEU A 108 -10.52 11.13 3.35
CA LEU A 108 -10.48 11.04 1.90
C LEU A 108 -11.64 11.85 1.33
N VAL A 109 -11.35 12.79 0.44
CA VAL A 109 -12.35 13.69 -0.14
C VAL A 109 -12.31 13.55 -1.65
N ASN A 110 -13.47 13.36 -2.28
CA ASN A 110 -13.60 13.36 -3.73
C ASN A 110 -14.51 14.49 -4.20
N PHE A 111 -13.92 15.44 -4.93
CA PHE A 111 -14.63 16.56 -5.56
C PHE A 111 -15.10 16.25 -6.99
N GLY A 112 -14.72 15.11 -7.58
CA GLY A 112 -15.02 14.77 -8.97
C GLY A 112 -16.41 14.18 -9.22
N LEU A 113 -17.19 13.97 -8.16
CA LEU A 113 -18.57 13.47 -8.24
C LEU A 113 -19.57 14.65 -8.23
N PRO A 114 -20.79 14.46 -8.77
CA PRO A 114 -21.84 15.47 -8.65
C PRO A 114 -22.12 15.86 -7.19
N ASN A 115 -22.00 14.89 -6.28
CA ASN A 115 -22.09 15.09 -4.84
C ASN A 115 -20.72 14.85 -4.21
N LEU A 116 -20.30 15.78 -3.35
CA LEU A 116 -19.06 15.68 -2.58
C LEU A 116 -19.03 14.41 -1.73
N ALA A 117 -18.03 13.56 -1.94
CA ALA A 117 -17.84 12.35 -1.13
C ALA A 117 -16.72 12.57 -0.10
N ILE A 118 -17.00 12.31 1.18
CA ILE A 118 -16.04 12.43 2.27
C ILE A 118 -16.09 11.14 3.09
N GLU A 119 -14.97 10.43 3.17
CA GLU A 119 -14.82 9.24 4.00
C GLU A 119 -13.76 9.48 5.07
N ARG A 120 -14.05 9.00 6.29
CA ARG A 120 -13.21 9.20 7.46
C ARG A 120 -12.74 7.85 7.99
N TYR A 121 -11.43 7.71 8.17
CA TYR A 121 -10.81 6.44 8.54
C TYR A 121 -9.96 6.56 9.80
N VAL A 122 -10.31 5.79 10.81
CA VAL A 122 -9.44 5.56 11.97
C VAL A 122 -8.49 4.43 11.64
N PHE A 123 -7.20 4.73 11.62
CA PHE A 123 -6.14 3.77 11.36
C PHE A 123 -5.57 3.25 12.68
N THR A 124 -5.62 1.94 12.85
CA THR A 124 -4.95 1.23 13.94
C THR A 124 -3.98 0.26 13.29
N GLU A 125 -2.70 0.40 13.60
CA GLU A 125 -1.69 -0.54 13.14
C GLU A 125 -1.98 -1.92 13.74
N ARG A 126 -1.95 -2.95 12.89
CA ARG A 126 -2.20 -4.33 13.28
C ARG A 126 -0.89 -5.10 13.27
N THR A 127 -0.72 -5.99 14.24
CA THR A 127 0.36 -6.97 14.21
C THR A 127 0.17 -7.91 13.01
N PRO A 128 1.22 -8.19 12.23
CA PRO A 128 1.12 -9.11 11.10
C PRO A 128 0.82 -10.53 11.61
N VAL A 129 -0.23 -11.13 11.07
CA VAL A 129 -0.54 -12.55 11.25
C VAL A 129 -0.13 -13.27 9.97
N PHE A 130 0.72 -14.28 10.09
CA PHE A 130 1.23 -15.03 8.96
C PHE A 130 0.45 -16.33 8.78
N GLU A 131 -0.30 -16.44 7.69
CA GLU A 131 -0.90 -17.68 7.24
C GLU A 131 -0.12 -18.22 6.05
N GLU A 132 0.33 -19.47 6.13
CA GLU A 132 1.16 -20.09 5.10
C GLU A 132 0.57 -21.42 4.67
N ASN A 133 0.53 -21.66 3.35
CA ASN A 133 0.03 -22.90 2.79
C ASN A 133 0.98 -23.43 1.72
N TYR A 134 1.74 -24.46 2.10
CA TYR A 134 2.75 -25.09 1.24
C TYR A 134 2.27 -26.39 0.58
N LYS A 135 1.02 -26.82 0.82
CA LYS A 135 0.51 -28.13 0.35
C LYS A 135 0.65 -28.34 -1.15
N ALA A 136 0.57 -27.26 -1.92
CA ALA A 136 0.60 -27.32 -3.38
C ALA A 136 2.02 -27.38 -3.99
N ILE A 137 3.05 -27.12 -3.19
CA ILE A 137 4.46 -27.06 -3.62
C ILE A 137 5.35 -28.08 -2.90
N GLU A 138 4.90 -28.65 -1.78
CA GLU A 138 5.72 -29.50 -0.93
C GLU A 138 6.29 -30.71 -1.68
N LYS A 139 5.46 -31.39 -2.49
CA LYS A 139 5.86 -32.54 -3.32
C LYS A 139 6.71 -32.20 -4.55
N LYS A 140 7.04 -30.93 -4.68
CA LYS A 140 7.39 -30.27 -5.93
C LYS A 140 8.73 -29.54 -5.81
N VAL A 141 9.18 -29.31 -4.58
CA VAL A 141 10.41 -28.58 -4.24
C VAL A 141 11.57 -29.57 -4.06
N GLN A 142 12.68 -29.32 -4.75
CA GLN A 142 13.90 -30.10 -4.58
C GLN A 142 14.61 -29.77 -3.25
N PRO A 143 15.46 -30.67 -2.71
CA PRO A 143 16.10 -30.46 -1.40
C PRO A 143 16.92 -29.17 -1.29
N ASP A 144 17.67 -28.82 -2.32
CA ASP A 144 18.46 -27.59 -2.49
C ASP A 144 17.58 -26.33 -2.53
N GLU A 145 16.39 -26.43 -3.14
CA GLU A 145 15.42 -25.33 -3.21
C GLU A 145 14.75 -25.04 -1.85
N LYS A 146 14.75 -26.00 -0.91
CA LYS A 146 14.16 -25.80 0.42
C LYS A 146 14.89 -24.73 1.22
N GLU A 147 16.21 -24.67 1.13
CA GLU A 147 17.01 -23.64 1.82
C GLU A 147 16.69 -22.25 1.29
N ILE A 148 16.59 -22.12 -0.03
CA ILE A 148 16.26 -20.84 -0.68
C ILE A 148 14.85 -20.39 -0.27
N ILE A 149 13.88 -21.30 -0.22
CA ILE A 149 12.52 -20.99 0.23
C ILE A 149 12.49 -20.58 1.70
N ARG A 150 13.26 -21.25 2.57
CA ARG A 150 13.40 -20.86 3.98
C ARG A 150 13.96 -19.45 4.10
N LEU A 151 14.99 -19.14 3.33
CA LEU A 151 15.61 -17.82 3.32
C LEU A 151 14.62 -16.74 2.88
N ILE A 152 14.00 -16.90 1.70
CA ILE A 152 12.99 -15.95 1.20
C ILE A 152 11.84 -15.77 2.19
N ARG A 153 11.36 -16.86 2.80
CA ARG A 153 10.31 -16.81 3.83
C ARG A 153 10.76 -15.98 5.02
N SER A 154 11.98 -16.19 5.51
CA SER A 154 12.53 -15.42 6.63
C SER A 154 12.68 -13.93 6.28
N THR A 155 13.13 -13.62 5.06
CA THR A 155 13.24 -12.25 4.55
C THR A 155 11.87 -11.56 4.53
N ILE A 156 10.84 -12.21 3.99
CA ILE A 156 9.48 -11.66 3.93
C ILE A 156 8.91 -11.43 5.33
N LYS A 157 9.10 -12.38 6.25
CA LYS A 157 8.67 -12.23 7.65
C LYS A 157 9.37 -11.07 8.34
N ASN A 158 10.68 -10.97 8.20
CA ASN A 158 11.46 -9.88 8.79
C ASN A 158 10.99 -8.53 8.27
N VAL A 159 10.82 -8.41 6.95
CA VAL A 159 10.31 -7.19 6.30
C VAL A 159 8.90 -6.85 6.79
N ALA A 160 8.01 -7.84 6.91
CA ALA A 160 6.66 -7.64 7.43
C ALA A 160 6.63 -7.27 8.92
N CYS A 161 7.52 -7.81 9.75
CA CYS A 161 7.64 -7.44 11.16
C CYS A 161 8.22 -6.03 11.34
N LEU A 162 9.23 -5.65 10.55
CA LEU A 162 9.87 -4.34 10.62
C LEU A 162 8.93 -3.23 10.16
N HIS A 163 8.23 -3.46 9.06
CA HIS A 163 7.39 -2.42 8.46
C HIS A 163 5.94 -2.50 8.91
N GLY A 164 5.43 -3.64 9.37
CA GLY A 164 4.00 -3.86 9.63
C GLY A 164 3.17 -3.98 8.32
N PRO A 165 1.92 -4.49 8.35
CA PRO A 165 1.05 -4.59 7.16
C PRO A 165 0.59 -3.21 6.64
N GLY A 166 -0.01 -3.15 5.44
CA GLY A 166 -0.75 -1.97 4.97
C GLY A 166 -0.12 -1.14 3.85
N PHE A 167 1.12 -1.42 3.46
CA PHE A 167 1.70 -0.81 2.26
C PHE A 167 1.15 -1.47 0.98
N GLY A 168 1.13 -0.70 -0.12
CA GLY A 168 0.73 -1.21 -1.43
C GLY A 168 1.73 -2.21 -2.02
N LYS A 169 1.26 -3.08 -2.94
CA LYS A 169 2.05 -4.15 -3.59
C LYS A 169 3.41 -3.67 -4.12
N LEU A 170 3.45 -2.52 -4.80
CA LEU A 170 4.67 -1.99 -5.41
C LEU A 170 5.70 -1.56 -4.36
N LEU A 171 5.24 -1.03 -3.23
CA LEU A 171 6.11 -0.62 -2.13
C LEU A 171 6.69 -1.83 -1.42
N TRP A 172 5.84 -2.82 -1.10
CA TRP A 172 6.28 -4.09 -0.53
C TRP A 172 7.33 -4.78 -1.37
N ARG A 173 7.08 -4.87 -2.68
CA ARG A 173 8.04 -5.41 -3.63
C ARG A 173 9.39 -4.72 -3.49
N LYS A 174 9.41 -3.39 -3.52
CA LYS A 174 10.66 -2.62 -3.42
C LYS A 174 11.39 -2.81 -2.09
N ILE A 175 10.65 -2.90 -0.97
CA ILE A 175 11.23 -3.17 0.34
C ILE A 175 11.87 -4.57 0.38
N VAL A 176 11.16 -5.58 -0.14
CA VAL A 176 11.67 -6.96 -0.20
C VAL A 176 12.89 -7.05 -1.12
N GLU A 177 12.87 -6.40 -2.28
CA GLU A 177 14.03 -6.31 -3.19
C GLU A 177 15.25 -5.74 -2.47
N ILE A 178 15.08 -4.63 -1.74
CA ILE A 178 16.15 -4.02 -0.96
C ILE A 178 16.66 -4.97 0.14
N GLU A 179 15.78 -5.71 0.83
CA GLU A 179 16.20 -6.66 1.86
C GLU A 179 16.96 -7.85 1.28
N LEU A 180 16.52 -8.39 0.13
CA LEU A 180 17.21 -9.46 -0.56
C LEU A 180 18.61 -9.02 -1.02
N GLU A 181 18.72 -7.82 -1.58
CA GLU A 181 20.00 -7.22 -1.95
C GLU A 181 20.90 -7.01 -0.73
N TYR A 182 20.34 -6.57 0.41
CA TYR A 182 21.08 -6.41 1.67
C TYR A 182 21.61 -7.74 2.21
N GLN A 183 20.90 -8.84 1.97
CA GLN A 183 21.29 -10.19 2.35
C GLN A 183 22.18 -10.90 1.30
N ASN A 184 22.56 -10.21 0.22
CA ASN A 184 23.34 -10.74 -0.91
C ASN A 184 22.68 -11.94 -1.61
N ILE A 185 21.35 -12.00 -1.63
CA ILE A 185 20.60 -13.09 -2.27
C ILE A 185 20.39 -12.75 -3.74
N GLN A 186 20.88 -13.60 -4.63
CA GLN A 186 20.68 -13.46 -6.07
C GLN A 186 19.25 -13.85 -6.48
N TYR A 187 18.59 -13.01 -7.28
CA TYR A 187 17.25 -13.29 -7.82
C TYR A 187 17.06 -12.67 -9.21
N ASP A 188 16.16 -13.24 -10.00
CA ASP A 188 15.76 -12.67 -11.29
C ASP A 188 14.85 -11.44 -11.08
N LYS A 189 15.36 -10.23 -11.39
CA LYS A 189 14.59 -8.98 -11.29
C LYS A 189 13.31 -9.00 -12.14
N GLY A 190 13.27 -9.80 -13.23
CA GLY A 190 12.10 -10.01 -14.08
C GLY A 190 10.96 -10.81 -13.42
N PHE A 191 11.21 -11.38 -12.24
CA PHE A 191 10.23 -12.16 -11.49
C PHE A 191 9.27 -11.27 -10.70
N LEU A 192 9.80 -10.22 -10.07
CA LEU A 192 9.02 -9.28 -9.26
C LEU A 192 8.38 -8.17 -10.11
N SER A 193 8.85 -7.96 -11.34
CA SER A 193 8.37 -6.91 -12.26
C SER A 193 7.06 -7.21 -12.99
N ARG A 194 6.60 -8.48 -13.07
CA ARG A 194 5.41 -8.86 -13.84
C ARG A 194 4.12 -8.36 -13.18
N SER A 195 3.63 -7.21 -13.65
CA SER A 195 2.24 -6.81 -13.52
C SER A 195 1.38 -7.77 -14.35
N ALA A 196 0.44 -8.46 -13.71
CA ALA A 196 -0.51 -9.32 -14.41
C ALA A 196 -1.46 -8.44 -15.24
N CYS A 197 -1.14 -8.24 -16.51
CA CYS A 197 -2.12 -7.92 -17.54
C CYS A 197 -1.50 -8.31 -18.89
N THR A 198 -1.81 -9.53 -19.35
CA THR A 198 -1.97 -9.91 -20.76
C THR A 198 -2.26 -11.40 -20.83
N THR A 199 -3.16 -11.71 -21.75
CA THR A 199 -3.75 -13.00 -22.07
C THR A 199 -2.72 -14.13 -22.28
N LYS A 200 -3.13 -15.34 -21.87
CA LYS A 200 -2.50 -16.68 -22.09
C LYS A 200 -1.23 -17.02 -21.27
N LYS A 201 -1.42 -18.02 -20.37
CA LYS A 201 -0.43 -19.00 -19.86
C LYS A 201 0.74 -18.56 -18.96
N SER A 202 0.66 -17.44 -18.24
CA SER A 202 1.69 -17.09 -17.25
C SER A 202 1.17 -17.02 -15.81
N ALA A 203 1.67 -17.94 -14.97
CA ALA A 203 1.34 -18.05 -13.55
C ALA A 203 1.85 -16.83 -12.74
N ALA A 204 0.95 -16.30 -11.91
CA ALA A 204 1.18 -15.20 -10.98
C ALA A 204 1.51 -15.73 -9.57
N ILE A 205 2.31 -14.98 -8.79
CA ILE A 205 2.30 -15.09 -7.33
C ILE A 205 1.20 -14.16 -6.85
N ASP A 206 0.10 -14.74 -6.37
CA ASP A 206 -0.78 -14.01 -5.47
C ASP A 206 -0.20 -14.10 -4.07
N PHE A 207 0.41 -13.02 -3.60
CA PHE A 207 0.49 -12.76 -2.16
C PHE A 207 -0.90 -12.33 -1.70
N GLY A 208 -1.80 -13.30 -1.56
CA GLY A 208 -3.11 -13.10 -0.98
C GLY A 208 -2.97 -12.84 0.51
N ILE A 209 -2.81 -11.58 0.92
CA ILE A 209 -3.16 -11.17 2.28
C ILE A 209 -4.69 -11.12 2.30
N PHE A 210 -5.30 -12.21 2.73
CA PHE A 210 -6.75 -12.33 2.82
C PHE A 210 -7.23 -11.43 3.97
N TRP A 211 -7.93 -10.34 3.65
CA TRP A 211 -8.63 -9.56 4.65
C TRP A 211 -9.77 -10.42 5.19
N SER A 212 -9.78 -10.69 6.50
CA SER A 212 -10.84 -11.44 7.16
C SER A 212 -12.20 -10.85 6.78
N LYS A 213 -13.08 -11.70 6.23
CA LYS A 213 -14.46 -11.37 5.86
C LYS A 213 -15.21 -10.81 7.06
N THR A 214 -15.36 -9.50 7.14
CA THR A 214 -16.49 -8.86 7.82
C THR A 214 -16.93 -7.66 7.00
N ARG A 215 -18.00 -7.92 6.22
CA ARG A 215 -18.80 -7.00 5.38
C ARG A 215 -18.12 -6.37 4.15
N PHE A 216 -17.93 -7.18 3.11
CA PHE A 216 -18.15 -6.79 1.71
C PHE A 216 -18.75 -8.00 0.98
N CYS A 217 -20.09 -8.08 0.90
CA CYS A 217 -20.79 -8.89 -0.12
C CYS A 217 -20.80 -8.06 -1.41
N SER A 218 -20.60 -8.57 -2.63
CA SER A 218 -20.96 -9.86 -3.23
C SER A 218 -20.07 -10.17 -4.46
N TRP A 219 -19.96 -11.47 -4.80
CA TRP A 219 -19.48 -12.06 -6.08
C TRP A 219 -17.96 -12.02 -6.38
N SER A 220 -17.32 -13.02 -7.02
CA SER A 220 -17.75 -14.24 -7.73
C SER A 220 -16.75 -15.41 -7.53
N GLN A 221 -17.22 -16.65 -7.70
CA GLN A 221 -16.59 -17.92 -7.29
C GLN A 221 -15.36 -18.42 -8.11
N HIS A 222 -14.60 -17.57 -8.80
CA HIS A 222 -13.68 -18.05 -9.86
C HIS A 222 -12.17 -17.92 -9.63
N CYS A 223 -11.66 -18.02 -8.39
CA CYS A 223 -10.20 -18.04 -8.15
C CYS A 223 -9.78 -19.05 -7.07
N LYS A 224 -9.58 -20.31 -7.46
CA LYS A 224 -9.04 -21.38 -6.57
C LYS A 224 -7.76 -22.07 -7.07
N LYS A 225 -7.15 -21.68 -8.21
CA LYS A 225 -6.08 -22.49 -8.86
C LYS A 225 -4.72 -21.80 -9.14
N ALA A 226 -4.48 -20.55 -8.72
CA ALA A 226 -3.30 -19.80 -9.20
C ALA A 226 -1.98 -19.95 -8.37
N SER A 227 -2.03 -20.31 -7.09
CA SER A 227 -0.88 -20.13 -6.17
C SER A 227 0.30 -21.10 -6.36
N SER A 228 0.10 -22.30 -6.92
CA SER A 228 1.09 -23.39 -6.88
C SER A 228 2.14 -23.39 -7.99
N ARG A 229 1.88 -22.71 -9.12
CA ARG A 229 2.81 -22.65 -10.26
C ARG A 229 3.91 -21.62 -10.09
N CYS A 230 3.74 -20.65 -9.19
CA CYS A 230 4.64 -19.50 -9.16
C CYS A 230 5.88 -19.72 -8.30
N MET A 231 5.77 -20.47 -7.19
CA MET A 231 6.94 -20.90 -6.42
C MET A 231 7.86 -21.82 -7.23
N PHE A 232 7.28 -22.69 -8.07
CA PHE A 232 8.03 -23.59 -8.95
C PHE A 232 8.88 -22.87 -10.01
N ARG A 233 8.54 -21.61 -10.37
CA ARG A 233 9.31 -20.79 -11.31
C ARG A 233 10.50 -20.07 -10.64
N ILE A 234 10.41 -19.75 -9.34
CA ILE A 234 11.54 -19.21 -8.54
C ILE A 234 12.64 -20.26 -8.49
N CYS A 235 12.27 -21.44 -8.02
CA CYS A 235 13.03 -22.68 -7.96
C CYS A 235 13.77 -22.97 -9.28
N LYS A 236 13.04 -23.06 -10.41
CA LYS A 236 13.65 -23.31 -11.73
C LYS A 236 14.53 -22.17 -12.30
N ALA A 237 14.28 -20.92 -11.94
CA ALA A 237 15.10 -19.80 -12.42
C ALA A 237 16.44 -19.73 -11.68
N ILE A 238 16.44 -20.11 -10.40
CA ILE A 238 17.63 -20.20 -9.57
C ILE A 238 18.41 -21.49 -9.86
N SER A 239 17.74 -22.62 -10.08
CA SER A 239 18.41 -23.90 -10.40
C SER A 239 19.05 -23.95 -11.79
N ARG A 240 18.56 -23.15 -12.76
CA ARG A 240 19.10 -23.09 -14.13
C ARG A 240 20.34 -22.20 -14.29
N ARG A 241 20.66 -21.36 -13.31
CA ARG A 241 21.90 -20.57 -13.29
C ARG A 241 22.74 -21.12 -12.15
N SER A 242 23.63 -22.03 -12.49
CA SER A 242 24.60 -22.66 -11.61
C SER A 242 25.06 -21.71 -10.51
N ILE A 243 24.76 -22.08 -9.26
CA ILE A 243 25.36 -21.50 -8.07
C ILE A 243 26.83 -21.92 -8.10
N SER A 244 27.67 -21.13 -8.78
CA SER A 244 29.11 -21.22 -8.62
C SER A 244 29.47 -20.48 -7.33
N ILE A 245 29.49 -21.24 -6.23
CA ILE A 245 30.17 -20.83 -4.99
C ILE A 245 31.66 -20.86 -5.31
N LEU A 246 32.24 -19.71 -5.64
CA LEU A 246 33.69 -19.54 -5.60
C LEU A 246 34.09 -19.47 -4.13
N ALA A 247 34.56 -20.60 -3.61
CA ALA A 247 35.39 -20.64 -2.43
C ALA A 247 36.73 -19.97 -2.75
N TRP A 248 37.12 -18.97 -1.97
CA TRP A 248 38.50 -18.53 -1.90
C TRP A 248 38.99 -18.79 -0.48
N SER A 249 39.90 -19.75 -0.41
CA SER A 249 40.96 -19.89 0.60
C SER A 249 41.86 -18.66 0.64
#